data_AF-A0AAD7J153-F1
#
_entry.id   AF-A0AAD7J153-F1
#
_cell.length_a   1.000
_cell.length_b   1.000
_cell.length_c   1.000
_cell.angle_alpha   90.00
_cell.angle_beta   90.00
_cell.angle_gamma   90.00
#
_symmetry.space_group_name_H-M   'P 1'
#
loop_
_entity.id
_entity.type
_entity.pdbx_description
1 polymer ?
#
loop_
_entity_poly.entity_id
_entity_poly.type
_entity_poly.pdbx_seq_one_letter_code
_entity_poly.pdbx_strand_id
1 'polypeptide(L)'
;MSSRATTPDDPLSDIFGAMDQESPVAPPRLEKRAHTALDDDSDEEDAAAATVQGSTSTPTVSSNAVVGACRYAEHKRLKTAQVAAVEAFLNDAAPMREVKVKLFIHLMHLENNIEKIVTATAPYTVSADTKKNIQNYATAVLLSSKTRTYKGSNATATVLALIQVHRGDLPAHIDSTRPTGASLKPHDSKSVENAASNDQLNIFQLAEAFVEGTRCSVNVPLCARIALMRKTFFKSPGAKFWDSVDGTLSKIRIRADGDNKKIAKAFRHILDNDQAKHGSADYRPEEETVDLFQQQVDDLIDANAADASSVAA
;
A
#
# COMPACT_ATOMS: atom_id res chain seq x y z
N MET A 1 18.64 -47.31 49.02
CA MET A 1 17.91 -47.72 47.81
C MET A 1 16.77 -46.73 47.60
N SER A 2 16.96 -45.75 46.72
CA SER A 2 15.90 -44.82 46.32
C SER A 2 16.02 -44.63 44.81
N SER A 3 15.10 -45.24 44.08
CA SER A 3 15.10 -45.33 42.63
C SER A 3 14.62 -44.02 42.02
N ARG A 4 15.50 -43.37 41.25
CA ARG A 4 15.21 -42.19 40.44
C ARG A 4 14.68 -42.67 39.08
N ALA A 5 13.40 -42.40 38.82
CA ALA A 5 12.78 -42.67 37.53
C ALA A 5 13.17 -41.58 36.52
N THR A 6 13.70 -42.01 35.38
CA THR A 6 14.03 -41.19 34.21
C THR A 6 12.85 -41.27 33.25
N THR A 7 12.19 -40.14 32.97
CA THR A 7 11.25 -40.03 31.84
C THR A 7 12.00 -39.52 30.61
N PRO A 8 11.73 -40.05 29.41
CA PRO A 8 12.40 -39.61 28.18
C PRO A 8 11.83 -38.28 27.67
N ASP A 9 12.72 -37.40 27.22
CA ASP A 9 12.47 -36.07 26.63
C ASP A 9 11.77 -36.17 25.26
N ASP A 10 10.70 -35.40 25.08
CA ASP A 10 9.85 -35.37 23.88
C ASP A 10 9.94 -33.99 23.18
N PRO A 11 10.62 -33.86 22.02
CA PRO A 11 11.09 -32.54 21.58
C PRO A 11 10.11 -31.66 20.78
N LEU A 12 8.90 -32.13 20.39
CA LEU A 12 8.03 -31.33 19.48
C LEU A 12 6.50 -31.59 19.54
N SER A 13 5.95 -32.37 20.49
CA SER A 13 4.60 -32.97 20.39
C SER A 13 3.37 -32.05 20.58
N ASP A 14 3.46 -30.88 21.23
CA ASP A 14 2.27 -30.07 21.59
C ASP A 14 1.77 -29.08 20.52
N ILE A 15 1.90 -29.44 19.24
CA ILE A 15 1.74 -28.49 18.14
C ILE A 15 0.41 -28.72 17.39
N PHE A 16 -0.69 -28.52 18.14
CA PHE A 16 -1.99 -27.98 17.73
C PHE A 16 -2.89 -28.79 16.76
N GLY A 17 -3.73 -29.66 17.34
CA GLY A 17 -4.85 -30.35 16.68
C GLY A 17 -6.19 -29.59 16.70
N ALA A 18 -6.79 -29.51 15.50
CA ALA A 18 -8.20 -29.56 15.06
C ALA A 18 -9.35 -28.84 15.83
N MET A 19 -9.96 -27.83 15.18
CA MET A 19 -11.40 -27.50 15.27
C MET A 19 -11.87 -26.80 13.97
N ASP A 20 -12.80 -27.43 13.24
CA ASP A 20 -13.51 -26.87 12.08
C ASP A 20 -14.91 -26.36 12.48
N GLN A 21 -15.34 -25.24 11.91
CA GLN A 21 -16.75 -24.87 11.78
C GLN A 21 -17.03 -24.27 10.40
N GLU A 22 -18.16 -24.70 9.83
CA GLU A 22 -18.77 -24.28 8.57
C GLU A 22 -19.18 -22.79 8.56
N SER A 23 -19.30 -22.21 7.37
CA SER A 23 -20.27 -21.14 7.13
C SER A 23 -20.76 -21.06 5.67
N PRO A 24 -21.98 -20.51 5.45
CA PRO A 24 -22.73 -20.65 4.21
C PRO A 24 -22.71 -19.41 3.30
N VAL A 25 -23.15 -19.63 2.06
CA VAL A 25 -23.14 -18.72 0.90
C VAL A 25 -24.37 -17.82 0.82
N ALA A 26 -24.20 -16.59 0.31
CA ALA A 26 -25.29 -15.64 -0.04
C ALA A 26 -24.96 -14.84 -1.33
N PRO A 27 -25.97 -14.22 -2.01
CA PRO A 27 -26.13 -14.22 -3.48
C PRO A 27 -25.87 -12.83 -4.17
N PRO A 28 -26.07 -12.67 -5.49
CA PRO A 28 -25.43 -11.63 -6.32
C PRO A 28 -26.27 -10.35 -6.52
N ARG A 29 -25.63 -9.29 -7.00
CA ARG A 29 -26.22 -7.94 -7.16
C ARG A 29 -26.12 -7.40 -8.60
N LEU A 30 -27.23 -6.83 -9.06
CA LEU A 30 -27.49 -6.25 -10.39
C LEU A 30 -26.78 -4.91 -10.67
N GLU A 31 -26.40 -4.69 -11.93
CA GLU A 31 -25.87 -3.42 -12.48
C GLU A 31 -26.89 -2.69 -13.38
N LYS A 32 -26.79 -1.37 -13.44
CA LYS A 32 -27.72 -0.45 -14.13
C LYS A 32 -26.98 0.50 -15.09
N ARG A 33 -27.67 0.77 -16.21
CA ARG A 33 -27.33 1.50 -17.45
C ARG A 33 -26.81 2.95 -17.33
N ALA A 34 -26.07 3.34 -18.36
CA ALA A 34 -25.59 4.68 -18.70
C ALA A 34 -26.58 5.51 -19.54
N HIS A 35 -26.38 6.83 -19.58
CA HIS A 35 -27.09 7.78 -20.46
C HIS A 35 -26.16 8.92 -20.93
N THR A 36 -26.37 9.38 -22.17
CA THR A 36 -25.58 10.37 -22.95
C THR A 36 -26.41 11.58 -23.41
N ALA A 37 -25.70 12.58 -23.98
CA ALA A 37 -26.10 13.78 -24.77
C ALA A 37 -26.06 15.10 -23.96
N LEU A 38 -25.31 16.18 -24.29
CA LEU A 38 -24.97 16.97 -25.51
C LEU A 38 -25.79 18.28 -25.63
N ASP A 39 -25.16 19.27 -26.27
CA ASP A 39 -25.66 20.57 -26.78
C ASP A 39 -25.63 21.77 -25.83
N ASP A 40 -25.54 23.02 -26.28
CA ASP A 40 -24.90 23.75 -27.39
C ASP A 40 -25.25 25.23 -27.09
N ASP A 41 -24.55 26.13 -27.76
CA ASP A 41 -25.04 27.45 -28.17
C ASP A 41 -24.70 28.72 -27.38
N SER A 42 -24.61 29.76 -28.19
CA SER A 42 -23.86 31.02 -28.10
C SER A 42 -24.85 32.17 -27.96
N ASP A 43 -24.41 33.33 -27.44
CA ASP A 43 -24.57 34.63 -28.14
C ASP A 43 -24.23 35.85 -27.28
N GLU A 44 -23.80 36.88 -28.01
CA GLU A 44 -23.31 38.20 -27.64
C GLU A 44 -24.45 39.17 -27.24
N GLU A 45 -24.14 40.21 -26.45
CA GLU A 45 -24.25 41.63 -26.88
C GLU A 45 -24.20 42.65 -25.73
N ASP A 46 -23.28 43.60 -25.94
CA ASP A 46 -23.35 45.07 -25.97
C ASP A 46 -23.95 45.96 -24.84
N ALA A 47 -23.31 47.13 -24.75
CA ALA A 47 -23.29 48.08 -23.66
C ALA A 47 -24.18 49.31 -23.89
N ALA A 48 -24.65 49.92 -22.80
CA ALA A 48 -24.99 51.35 -22.78
C ALA A 48 -24.87 51.93 -21.36
N ALA A 49 -24.15 53.05 -21.27
CA ALA A 49 -23.91 53.80 -20.04
C ALA A 49 -24.89 54.98 -19.88
N ALA A 50 -25.34 55.23 -18.65
CA ALA A 50 -26.01 56.48 -18.28
C ALA A 50 -25.68 56.90 -16.84
N THR A 51 -25.43 58.20 -16.69
CA THR A 51 -25.01 58.95 -15.49
C THR A 51 -26.22 59.42 -14.66
N VAL A 52 -26.24 59.29 -13.32
CA VAL A 52 -27.16 60.04 -12.43
C VAL A 52 -26.58 60.32 -11.03
N GLN A 53 -26.90 61.53 -10.53
CA GLN A 53 -26.58 62.18 -9.24
C GLN A 53 -27.26 61.54 -8.00
N GLY A 54 -26.64 61.77 -6.84
CA GLY A 54 -26.88 61.10 -5.57
C GLY A 54 -28.15 61.47 -4.79
N SER A 55 -28.77 60.43 -4.23
CA SER A 55 -29.70 60.44 -3.09
C SER A 55 -29.30 59.26 -2.21
N THR A 56 -29.19 59.43 -0.89
CA THR A 56 -28.88 58.35 0.06
C THR A 56 -30.11 57.48 0.29
N SER A 57 -30.42 56.67 -0.71
CA SER A 57 -31.23 55.47 -0.58
C SER A 57 -30.34 54.31 -0.14
N THR A 58 -30.87 53.39 0.65
CA THR A 58 -30.24 52.08 0.85
C THR A 58 -29.90 51.52 -0.53
N PRO A 59 -28.65 51.11 -0.79
CA PRO A 59 -28.19 50.75 -2.13
C PRO A 59 -28.87 49.45 -2.56
N THR A 60 -30.04 49.58 -3.18
CA THR A 60 -30.71 48.49 -3.87
C THR A 60 -29.89 48.15 -5.11
N VAL A 61 -29.43 46.92 -5.21
CA VAL A 61 -28.70 46.43 -6.39
C VAL A 61 -29.60 46.63 -7.61
N SER A 62 -29.07 47.28 -8.66
CA SER A 62 -29.79 47.50 -9.91
C SER A 62 -30.15 46.15 -10.52
N SER A 63 -31.44 45.96 -10.87
CA SER A 63 -31.93 44.77 -11.56
C SER A 63 -31.07 44.41 -12.79
N ASN A 64 -30.60 45.43 -13.51
CA ASN A 64 -29.74 45.25 -14.69
C ASN A 64 -28.37 44.66 -14.34
N ALA A 65 -27.81 44.96 -13.16
CA ALA A 65 -26.54 44.41 -12.72
C ALA A 65 -26.67 42.91 -12.39
N VAL A 66 -27.81 42.51 -11.81
CA VAL A 66 -28.12 41.09 -11.56
C VAL A 66 -28.27 40.34 -12.88
N VAL A 67 -29.05 40.89 -13.82
CA VAL A 67 -29.23 40.29 -15.15
C VAL A 67 -27.90 40.16 -15.90
N GLY A 68 -27.06 41.20 -15.89
CA GLY A 68 -25.75 41.17 -16.54
C GLY A 68 -24.80 40.14 -15.92
N ALA A 69 -24.80 40.01 -14.59
CA ALA A 69 -24.00 39.02 -13.89
C ALA A 69 -24.48 37.58 -14.17
N CYS A 70 -25.79 37.34 -14.20
CA CYS A 70 -26.36 36.04 -14.54
C CYS A 70 -26.02 35.64 -15.98
N ARG A 71 -26.17 36.54 -16.95
CA ARG A 71 -25.73 36.29 -18.35
C ARG A 71 -24.24 35.98 -18.43
N TYR A 72 -23.40 36.71 -17.68
CA TYR A 72 -21.96 36.44 -17.66
C TYR A 72 -21.62 35.08 -17.03
N ALA A 73 -22.36 34.67 -15.99
CA ALA A 73 -22.25 33.35 -15.37
C ALA A 73 -22.66 32.22 -16.33
N GLU A 74 -23.75 32.40 -17.06
CA GLU A 74 -24.23 31.47 -18.10
C GLU A 74 -23.21 31.34 -19.24
N HIS A 75 -22.64 32.45 -19.71
CA HIS A 75 -21.57 32.45 -20.71
C HIS A 75 -20.31 31.69 -20.22
N LYS A 76 -20.04 31.67 -18.91
CA LYS A 76 -18.97 30.85 -18.30
C LYS A 76 -19.37 29.41 -18.01
N ARG A 77 -20.57 28.99 -18.44
CA ARG A 77 -21.13 27.65 -18.27
C ARG A 77 -21.15 27.22 -16.81
N LEU A 78 -21.53 28.14 -15.91
CA LEU A 78 -21.76 27.80 -14.50
C LEU A 78 -23.00 26.90 -14.38
N LYS A 79 -22.99 25.98 -13.40
CA LYS A 79 -24.15 25.12 -13.10
C LYS A 79 -25.30 25.97 -12.55
N THR A 80 -26.55 25.55 -12.72
CA THR A 80 -27.73 26.30 -12.24
C THR A 80 -27.65 26.65 -10.75
N ALA A 81 -27.13 25.75 -9.91
CA ALA A 81 -26.91 26.02 -8.49
C ALA A 81 -25.85 27.11 -8.23
N GLN A 82 -24.82 27.20 -9.08
CA GLN A 82 -23.79 28.25 -8.99
C GLN A 82 -24.33 29.61 -9.43
N VAL A 83 -25.22 29.65 -10.44
CA VAL A 83 -25.90 30.89 -10.84
C VAL A 83 -26.76 31.42 -9.69
N ALA A 84 -27.50 30.56 -8.99
CA ALA A 84 -28.24 30.95 -7.78
C ALA A 84 -27.30 31.47 -6.66
N ALA A 85 -26.10 30.90 -6.54
CA ALA A 85 -25.09 31.40 -5.60
C ALA A 85 -24.53 32.77 -5.99
N VAL A 86 -24.38 33.06 -7.29
CA VAL A 86 -23.99 34.39 -7.80
C VAL A 86 -25.08 35.42 -7.47
N GLU A 87 -26.35 35.06 -7.65
CA GLU A 87 -27.49 35.91 -7.28
C GLU A 87 -27.55 36.18 -5.76
N ALA A 88 -27.38 35.14 -4.95
CA ALA A 88 -27.30 35.29 -3.51
C ALA A 88 -26.11 36.18 -3.09
N PHE A 89 -24.94 36.01 -3.71
CA PHE A 89 -23.76 36.82 -3.45
C PHE A 89 -23.95 38.30 -3.79
N LEU A 90 -24.70 38.60 -4.85
CA LEU A 90 -25.09 39.96 -5.21
C LEU A 90 -26.04 40.60 -4.19
N ASN A 91 -26.96 39.81 -3.62
CA ASN A 91 -27.96 40.28 -2.67
C ASN A 91 -27.40 40.46 -1.24
N ASP A 92 -26.42 39.65 -0.84
CA ASP A 92 -25.87 39.65 0.52
C ASP A 92 -24.77 40.73 0.73
N ALA A 93 -24.17 41.21 -0.36
CA ALA A 93 -23.08 42.15 -0.31
C ALA A 93 -23.49 43.58 -0.71
N ALA A 94 -23.31 44.53 0.22
CA ALA A 94 -23.36 45.98 0.02
C ALA A 94 -22.68 46.38 -1.31
N PRO A 95 -23.11 47.46 -2.00
CA PRO A 95 -22.99 47.64 -3.45
C PRO A 95 -21.61 47.22 -3.96
N MET A 96 -21.54 45.97 -4.41
CA MET A 96 -20.30 45.41 -4.88
C MET A 96 -19.99 46.01 -6.23
N ARG A 97 -18.74 46.45 -6.40
CA ARG A 97 -18.22 46.78 -7.72
C ARG A 97 -18.31 45.53 -8.59
N GLU A 98 -18.75 45.71 -9.83
CA GLU A 98 -18.81 44.71 -10.90
C GLU A 98 -17.58 43.77 -10.94
N VAL A 99 -16.40 44.30 -10.63
CA VAL A 99 -15.13 43.56 -10.53
C VAL A 99 -15.21 42.37 -9.55
N LYS A 100 -15.83 42.55 -8.37
CA LYS A 100 -15.93 41.47 -7.36
C LYS A 100 -16.83 40.34 -7.83
N VAL A 101 -17.92 40.68 -8.50
CA VAL A 101 -18.88 39.70 -9.07
C VAL A 101 -18.20 38.90 -10.17
N LYS A 102 -17.47 39.57 -11.07
CA LYS A 102 -16.67 38.91 -12.10
C LYS A 102 -15.62 37.97 -11.51
N LEU A 103 -14.91 38.39 -10.45
CA LEU A 103 -13.94 37.54 -9.76
C LEU A 103 -14.60 36.29 -9.14
N PHE A 104 -15.76 36.46 -8.50
CA PHE A 104 -16.52 35.35 -7.93
C PHE A 104 -16.96 34.34 -9.01
N ILE A 105 -17.50 34.82 -10.14
CA ILE A 105 -17.85 33.98 -11.29
C ILE A 105 -16.62 33.23 -11.83
N HIS A 106 -15.46 33.90 -11.92
CA HIS A 106 -14.21 33.26 -12.34
C HIS A 106 -13.75 32.19 -11.36
N LEU A 107 -13.93 32.38 -10.06
CA LEU A 107 -13.60 31.38 -9.04
C LEU A 107 -14.46 30.13 -9.21
N MET A 108 -15.79 30.28 -9.37
CA MET A 108 -16.68 29.15 -9.61
C MET A 108 -16.39 28.42 -10.93
N HIS A 109 -16.02 29.16 -11.98
CA HIS A 109 -15.61 28.56 -13.24
C HIS A 109 -14.29 27.77 -13.10
N LEU A 110 -13.36 28.29 -12.30
CA LEU A 110 -12.12 27.60 -11.98
C LEU A 110 -12.37 26.33 -11.16
N GLU A 111 -13.30 26.35 -10.20
CA GLU A 111 -13.75 25.15 -9.49
C GLU A 111 -14.30 24.09 -10.45
N ASN A 112 -15.17 24.49 -11.41
CA ASN A 112 -15.68 23.56 -12.42
C ASN A 112 -14.56 22.98 -13.30
N ASN A 113 -13.56 23.79 -13.66
CA ASN A 113 -12.43 23.30 -14.44
C ASN A 113 -11.53 22.37 -13.63
N ILE A 114 -11.32 22.63 -12.34
CA ILE A 114 -10.60 21.72 -11.43
C ILE A 114 -11.38 20.42 -11.32
N GLU A 115 -12.69 20.44 -11.10
CA GLU A 115 -13.52 19.25 -11.04
C GLU A 115 -13.44 18.44 -12.33
N LYS A 116 -13.47 19.11 -13.51
CA LYS A 116 -13.24 18.47 -14.81
C LYS A 116 -11.86 17.83 -14.91
N ILE A 117 -10.81 18.51 -14.48
CA ILE A 117 -9.44 17.96 -14.50
C ILE A 117 -9.36 16.74 -13.56
N VAL A 118 -9.89 16.85 -12.35
CA VAL A 118 -9.89 15.76 -11.36
C VAL A 118 -10.70 14.56 -11.84
N THR A 119 -11.84 14.78 -12.49
CA THR A 119 -12.71 13.70 -13.02
C THR A 119 -12.19 13.10 -14.32
N ALA A 120 -11.52 13.88 -15.17
CA ALA A 120 -10.90 13.41 -16.41
C ALA A 120 -9.54 12.72 -16.17
N THR A 121 -8.90 12.98 -15.02
CA THR A 121 -7.66 12.29 -14.65
C THR A 121 -7.99 10.81 -14.44
N ALA A 122 -7.45 9.96 -15.31
CA ALA A 122 -7.62 8.51 -15.18
C ALA A 122 -7.17 8.08 -13.77
N PRO A 123 -7.87 7.12 -13.12
CA PRO A 123 -7.42 6.56 -11.87
C PRO A 123 -5.95 6.16 -11.98
N TYR A 124 -5.12 6.62 -11.04
CA TYR A 124 -3.70 6.31 -11.05
C TYR A 124 -3.52 4.79 -11.01
N THR A 125 -2.91 4.23 -12.06
CA THR A 125 -2.55 2.82 -12.13
C THR A 125 -1.04 2.69 -11.94
N VAL A 126 -0.66 1.84 -11.00
CA VAL A 126 0.76 1.51 -10.78
C VAL A 126 1.28 0.78 -12.01
N SER A 127 2.39 1.24 -12.58
CA SER A 127 3.00 0.60 -13.75
C SER A 127 3.39 -0.86 -13.44
N ALA A 128 3.42 -1.71 -14.47
CA ALA A 128 3.81 -3.12 -14.31
C ALA A 128 5.24 -3.25 -13.75
N ASP A 129 6.15 -2.37 -14.17
CA ASP A 129 7.54 -2.35 -13.70
C ASP A 129 7.64 -1.92 -12.24
N THR A 130 6.90 -0.89 -11.84
CA THR A 130 6.82 -0.48 -10.42
C THR A 130 6.28 -1.63 -9.56
N LYS A 131 5.24 -2.34 -10.00
CA LYS A 131 4.70 -3.49 -9.27
C LYS A 131 5.73 -4.61 -9.13
N LYS A 132 6.46 -4.93 -10.21
CA LYS A 132 7.54 -5.91 -10.21
C LYS A 132 8.68 -5.51 -9.27
N ASN A 133 9.07 -4.24 -9.29
CA ASN A 133 10.12 -3.72 -8.41
C ASN A 133 9.70 -3.74 -6.93
N ILE A 134 8.46 -3.37 -6.60
CA ILE A 134 7.91 -3.51 -5.25
C ILE A 134 7.92 -4.97 -4.79
N GLN A 135 7.51 -5.91 -5.66
CA GLN A 135 7.60 -7.34 -5.36
C GLN A 135 9.04 -7.77 -5.10
N ASN A 136 10.01 -7.31 -5.90
CA ASN A 136 11.43 -7.62 -5.70
C ASN A 136 11.94 -7.13 -4.34
N TYR A 137 11.61 -5.89 -3.94
CA TYR A 137 11.98 -5.36 -2.63
C TYR A 137 11.30 -6.12 -1.49
N ALA A 138 10.01 -6.43 -1.63
CA ALA A 138 9.27 -7.20 -0.64
C ALA A 138 9.86 -8.60 -0.46
N THR A 139 10.22 -9.28 -1.56
CA THR A 139 10.89 -10.59 -1.52
C THR A 139 12.27 -10.48 -0.86
N ALA A 140 13.08 -9.48 -1.19
CA ALA A 140 14.40 -9.31 -0.57
C ALA A 140 14.31 -9.06 0.95
N VAL A 141 13.33 -8.25 1.39
CA VAL A 141 13.07 -8.02 2.82
C VAL A 141 12.52 -9.28 3.50
N LEU A 142 11.63 -10.02 2.83
CA LEU A 142 11.09 -11.28 3.32
C LEU A 142 12.19 -12.33 3.54
N LEU A 143 13.16 -12.37 2.64
CA LEU A 143 14.22 -13.37 2.64
C LEU A 143 15.47 -12.94 3.43
N SER A 144 15.56 -11.67 3.84
CA SER A 144 16.67 -11.17 4.66
C SER A 144 16.78 -11.90 6.00
N SER A 145 18.01 -12.25 6.34
CA SER A 145 18.36 -12.82 7.64
C SER A 145 18.22 -11.81 8.80
N LYS A 146 18.23 -10.50 8.50
CA LYS A 146 18.14 -9.41 9.47
C LYS A 146 16.70 -9.05 9.84
N THR A 147 15.72 -9.46 9.01
CA THR A 147 14.31 -9.16 9.27
C THR A 147 13.84 -9.74 10.60
N ARG A 148 13.40 -8.83 11.49
CA ARG A 148 12.99 -9.17 12.85
C ARG A 148 11.58 -9.75 12.89
N THR A 149 10.64 -9.04 12.29
CA THR A 149 9.23 -9.43 12.20
C THR A 149 8.78 -9.21 10.77
N TYR A 150 7.95 -10.12 10.27
CA TYR A 150 7.32 -9.99 8.95
C TYR A 150 6.01 -9.20 9.04
N LYS A 151 5.38 -9.18 10.22
CA LYS A 151 4.23 -8.33 10.50
C LYS A 151 4.63 -7.00 11.11
N GLY A 152 3.78 -6.01 10.90
CA GLY A 152 3.87 -4.69 11.53
C GLY A 152 4.54 -3.62 10.66
N SER A 153 4.81 -2.48 11.28
CA SER A 153 5.36 -1.31 10.59
C SER A 153 6.79 -1.51 10.10
N ASN A 154 7.59 -2.38 10.73
CA ASN A 154 9.03 -2.49 10.44
C ASN A 154 9.31 -3.03 9.02
N ALA A 155 8.65 -4.12 8.63
CA ALA A 155 8.82 -4.67 7.29
C ALA A 155 8.32 -3.69 6.22
N THR A 156 7.13 -3.11 6.43
CA THR A 156 6.56 -2.10 5.53
C THR A 156 7.44 -0.86 5.42
N ALA A 157 7.96 -0.34 6.54
CA ALA A 157 8.85 0.81 6.57
C ALA A 157 10.15 0.54 5.80
N THR A 158 10.70 -0.67 5.93
CA THR A 158 11.90 -1.07 5.18
C THR A 158 11.63 -1.13 3.68
N VAL A 159 10.51 -1.73 3.26
CA VAL A 159 10.13 -1.77 1.84
C VAL A 159 9.90 -0.35 1.30
N LEU A 160 9.24 0.52 2.07
CA LEU A 160 9.06 1.93 1.70
C LEU A 160 10.39 2.68 1.58
N ALA A 161 11.32 2.45 2.51
CA ALA A 161 12.65 3.03 2.44
C ALA A 161 13.42 2.56 1.20
N LEU A 162 13.35 1.26 0.83
CA LEU A 162 13.95 0.76 -0.42
C LEU A 162 13.34 1.43 -1.65
N ILE A 163 12.02 1.58 -1.68
CA ILE A 163 11.32 2.28 -2.77
C ILE A 163 11.81 3.73 -2.88
N GLN A 164 11.98 4.41 -1.75
CA GLN A 164 12.48 5.80 -1.69
C GLN A 164 13.95 5.96 -2.05
N VAL A 165 14.78 4.95 -1.79
CA VAL A 165 16.21 4.94 -2.17
C VAL A 165 16.35 4.71 -3.66
N HIS A 166 15.63 3.73 -4.22
CA HIS A 166 15.85 3.32 -5.59
C HIS A 166 15.06 4.12 -6.62
N ARG A 167 13.96 4.81 -6.25
CA ARG A 167 13.11 5.79 -6.99
C ARG A 167 12.79 5.57 -8.48
N GLY A 168 13.29 4.53 -9.13
CA GLY A 168 13.47 4.48 -10.58
C GLY A 168 12.19 4.70 -11.37
N ASP A 169 11.05 4.27 -10.82
CA ASP A 169 9.75 4.34 -11.48
C ASP A 169 8.73 5.18 -10.69
N LEU A 170 9.15 5.93 -9.67
CA LEU A 170 8.24 6.78 -8.91
C LEU A 170 8.13 8.16 -9.59
N PRO A 171 6.92 8.70 -9.79
CA PRO A 171 6.75 10.06 -10.30
C PRO A 171 7.50 11.06 -9.42
N ALA A 172 8.14 12.07 -10.03
CA ALA A 172 9.02 13.05 -9.36
C ALA A 172 8.37 13.88 -8.22
N HIS A 173 7.08 13.68 -7.93
CA HIS A 173 6.30 14.45 -6.96
C HIS A 173 5.53 13.62 -5.93
N ILE A 174 5.69 12.29 -5.91
CA ILE A 174 4.91 11.43 -5.02
C ILE A 174 5.23 11.64 -3.53
N ASP A 175 6.43 12.15 -3.22
CA ASP A 175 6.85 12.44 -1.85
C ASP A 175 6.07 13.59 -1.21
N SER A 176 5.46 14.48 -2.01
CA SER A 176 4.74 15.66 -1.52
C SER A 176 3.29 15.38 -1.17
N THR A 177 2.70 14.30 -1.70
CA THR A 177 1.32 13.93 -1.41
C THR A 177 1.31 12.92 -0.28
N ARG A 178 1.23 13.40 0.96
CA ARG A 178 0.99 12.53 2.12
C ARG A 178 -0.34 11.80 1.84
N PRO A 179 -0.35 10.45 1.72
CA PRO A 179 -1.59 9.75 1.47
C PRO A 179 -2.47 9.91 2.72
N THR A 180 -3.49 10.75 2.62
CA THR A 180 -4.51 10.92 3.64
C THR A 180 -5.38 9.67 3.69
N GLY A 181 -5.00 8.72 4.54
CA GLY A 181 -5.93 7.72 5.08
C GLY A 181 -6.42 6.63 4.14
N ALA A 182 -5.74 6.35 3.02
CA ALA A 182 -6.05 5.17 2.21
C ALA A 182 -5.66 3.90 2.98
N SER A 183 -6.61 3.35 3.74
CA SER A 183 -6.50 2.04 4.35
C SER A 183 -6.30 1.02 3.22
N LEU A 184 -5.10 0.45 3.13
CA LEU A 184 -4.79 -0.63 2.21
C LEU A 184 -5.74 -1.78 2.54
N LYS A 185 -6.79 -1.95 1.73
CA LYS A 185 -7.65 -3.11 1.86
C LYS A 185 -6.78 -4.35 1.62
N PRO A 186 -6.82 -5.35 2.50
CA PRO A 186 -6.09 -6.59 2.26
C PRO A 186 -6.50 -7.12 0.90
N HIS A 187 -5.52 -7.37 0.04
CA HIS A 187 -5.80 -7.96 -1.26
C HIS A 187 -6.20 -9.40 -1.01
N ASP A 188 -7.43 -9.76 -1.37
CA ASP A 188 -7.89 -11.14 -1.33
C ASP A 188 -6.92 -11.97 -2.18
N SER A 189 -6.14 -12.79 -1.50
CA SER A 189 -5.19 -13.70 -2.10
C SER A 189 -6.03 -14.80 -2.72
N LYS A 190 -6.38 -14.67 -4.00
CA LYS A 190 -6.98 -15.80 -4.74
C LYS A 190 -6.02 -16.97 -4.58
N SER A 191 -6.52 -17.96 -3.83
CA SER A 191 -5.81 -19.15 -3.39
C SER A 191 -5.03 -19.75 -4.55
N VAL A 192 -3.71 -19.88 -4.40
CA VAL A 192 -2.90 -20.75 -5.26
C VAL A 192 -3.24 -22.17 -4.86
N GLU A 193 -4.41 -22.63 -5.26
CA GLU A 193 -4.98 -23.93 -4.86
C GLU A 193 -4.60 -25.08 -5.80
N ASN A 194 -3.83 -24.81 -6.88
CA ASN A 194 -3.57 -25.79 -7.93
C ASN A 194 -2.07 -26.01 -8.20
N ALA A 195 -1.33 -26.43 -7.17
CA ALA A 195 -0.01 -27.04 -7.36
C ALA A 195 0.15 -28.30 -6.49
N ALA A 196 -0.87 -29.15 -6.47
CA ALA A 196 -0.78 -30.51 -5.94
C ALA A 196 -0.20 -31.46 -6.99
N SER A 197 0.99 -31.16 -7.52
CA SER A 197 1.85 -32.21 -8.05
C SER A 197 2.62 -32.77 -6.85
N ASN A 198 2.50 -34.07 -6.59
CA ASN A 198 3.12 -34.84 -5.49
C ASN A 198 4.67 -34.76 -5.43
N ASP A 199 5.31 -33.88 -6.20
CA ASP A 199 6.74 -33.67 -6.17
C ASP A 199 7.08 -32.80 -4.96
N GLN A 200 7.54 -33.46 -3.91
CA GLN A 200 8.09 -32.84 -2.71
C GLN A 200 9.35 -32.06 -3.12
N LEU A 201 9.18 -30.78 -3.45
CA LEU A 201 10.29 -29.90 -3.80
C LEU A 201 11.28 -29.84 -2.65
N ASN A 202 12.56 -30.04 -2.97
CA ASN A 202 13.61 -29.79 -2.00
C ASN A 202 13.68 -28.28 -1.69
N ILE A 203 14.35 -27.92 -0.59
CA ILE A 203 14.36 -26.53 -0.12
C ILE A 203 15.02 -25.55 -1.10
N PHE A 204 15.95 -26.03 -1.93
CA PHE A 204 16.63 -25.22 -2.94
C PHE A 204 15.74 -24.95 -4.14
N GLN A 205 15.06 -25.97 -4.66
CA GLN A 205 14.06 -25.81 -5.72
C GLN A 205 12.94 -24.87 -5.29
N LEU A 206 12.50 -25.01 -4.02
CA LEU A 206 11.52 -24.09 -3.46
C LEU A 206 12.08 -22.66 -3.41
N ALA A 207 13.33 -22.50 -2.97
CA ALA A 207 13.98 -21.19 -2.95
C ALA A 207 14.13 -20.57 -4.34
N GLU A 208 14.50 -21.36 -5.36
CA GLU A 208 14.58 -20.94 -6.75
C GLU A 208 13.23 -20.44 -7.26
N ALA A 209 12.15 -21.19 -7.00
CA ALA A 209 10.79 -20.78 -7.34
C ALA A 209 10.37 -19.48 -6.63
N PHE A 210 10.82 -19.25 -5.39
CA PHE A 210 10.52 -18.02 -4.64
C PHE A 210 11.25 -16.79 -5.19
N VAL A 211 12.45 -16.95 -5.72
CA VAL A 211 13.25 -15.84 -6.27
C VAL A 211 13.07 -15.68 -7.78
N GLU A 212 12.35 -16.57 -8.44
CA GLU A 212 12.09 -16.51 -9.87
C GLU A 212 11.48 -15.14 -10.27
N GLY A 213 12.09 -14.50 -11.26
CA GLY A 213 11.69 -13.17 -11.73
C GLY A 213 12.12 -12.00 -10.84
N THR A 214 12.82 -12.28 -9.73
CA THR A 214 13.41 -11.27 -8.84
C THR A 214 14.91 -11.07 -9.08
N ARG A 215 15.50 -10.09 -8.38
CA ARG A 215 16.95 -9.86 -8.37
C ARG A 215 17.68 -10.66 -7.28
N CYS A 216 16.97 -11.45 -6.48
CA CYS A 216 17.57 -12.18 -5.36
C CYS A 216 18.26 -13.45 -5.88
N SER A 217 19.45 -13.75 -5.37
CA SER A 217 20.11 -15.03 -5.59
C SER A 217 19.83 -16.00 -4.43
N VAL A 218 19.64 -17.28 -4.73
CA VAL A 218 19.46 -18.32 -3.70
C VAL A 218 20.76 -18.49 -2.91
N ASN A 219 20.67 -18.37 -1.59
CA ASN A 219 21.78 -18.58 -0.66
C ASN A 219 21.34 -19.39 0.57
N VAL A 220 22.31 -19.85 1.37
CA VAL A 220 22.05 -20.68 2.56
C VAL A 220 21.15 -19.98 3.59
N PRO A 221 21.38 -18.70 3.96
CA PRO A 221 20.47 -17.97 4.86
C PRO A 221 19.02 -17.90 4.37
N LEU A 222 18.82 -17.66 3.07
CA LEU A 222 17.52 -17.63 2.42
C LEU A 222 16.83 -18.99 2.50
N CYS A 223 17.53 -20.08 2.16
CA CYS A 223 16.98 -21.43 2.29
C CYS A 223 16.58 -21.74 3.73
N ALA A 224 17.37 -21.32 4.72
CA ALA A 224 17.04 -21.52 6.13
C ALA A 224 15.78 -20.73 6.56
N ARG A 225 15.57 -19.53 6.02
CA ARG A 225 14.33 -18.74 6.23
C ARG A 225 13.12 -19.42 5.60
N ILE A 226 13.24 -19.93 4.38
CA ILE A 226 12.17 -20.68 3.71
C ILE A 226 11.88 -21.98 4.46
N ALA A 227 12.90 -22.67 4.98
CA ALA A 227 12.73 -23.88 5.78
C ALA A 227 11.94 -23.59 7.07
N LEU A 228 12.24 -22.47 7.75
CA LEU A 228 11.44 -22.00 8.88
C LEU A 228 9.98 -21.75 8.46
N MET A 229 9.76 -21.01 7.38
CA MET A 229 8.42 -20.70 6.86
C MET A 229 7.65 -21.98 6.53
N ARG A 230 8.26 -22.92 5.81
CA ARG A 230 7.70 -24.23 5.48
C ARG A 230 7.34 -25.03 6.74
N LYS A 231 8.24 -25.08 7.72
CA LYS A 231 8.00 -25.72 9.02
C LYS A 231 6.79 -25.11 9.74
N THR A 232 6.68 -23.78 9.78
CA THR A 232 5.53 -23.09 10.39
C THR A 232 4.24 -23.26 9.60
N PHE A 233 4.32 -23.35 8.28
CA PHE A 233 3.16 -23.54 7.42
C PHE A 233 2.50 -24.89 7.68
N PHE A 234 3.29 -25.96 7.76
CA PHE A 234 2.79 -27.30 8.12
C PHE A 234 2.19 -27.37 9.53
N LYS A 235 2.62 -26.49 10.44
CA LYS A 235 2.14 -26.45 11.83
C LYS A 235 0.89 -25.58 12.00
N SER A 236 0.81 -24.46 11.28
CA SER A 236 -0.24 -23.45 11.46
C SER A 236 -0.50 -22.72 10.15
N PRO A 237 -1.18 -23.37 9.18
CA PRO A 237 -1.56 -22.73 7.94
C PRO A 237 -2.64 -21.65 8.15
N GLY A 238 -2.85 -20.80 7.16
CA GLY A 238 -3.92 -19.81 7.15
C GLY A 238 -3.60 -18.51 7.90
N ALA A 239 -4.62 -17.90 8.49
CA ALA A 239 -4.55 -16.51 8.99
C ALA A 239 -3.49 -16.27 10.09
N LYS A 240 -3.17 -17.30 10.89
CA LYS A 240 -2.20 -17.22 11.99
C LYS A 240 -0.76 -17.59 11.58
N PHE A 241 -0.55 -17.87 10.29
CA PHE A 241 0.75 -18.29 9.77
C PHE A 241 1.84 -17.29 10.11
N TRP A 242 1.67 -16.03 9.73
CA TRP A 242 2.68 -14.99 9.95
C TRP A 242 2.93 -14.69 11.44
N ASP A 243 1.88 -14.71 12.26
CA ASP A 243 2.01 -14.57 13.71
C ASP A 243 2.84 -15.72 14.32
N SER A 244 2.70 -16.94 13.76
CA SER A 244 3.46 -18.11 14.17
C SER A 244 4.92 -18.05 13.72
N VAL A 245 5.19 -17.51 12.51
CA VAL A 245 6.55 -17.24 12.02
C VAL A 245 7.23 -16.24 12.94
N ASP A 246 6.61 -15.09 13.19
CA ASP A 246 7.17 -14.02 14.04
C ASP A 246 7.37 -14.50 15.48
N GLY A 247 6.43 -15.27 16.02
CA GLY A 247 6.57 -15.91 17.33
C GLY A 247 7.75 -16.87 17.40
N THR A 248 8.00 -17.64 16.33
CA THR A 248 9.15 -18.55 16.27
C THR A 248 10.48 -17.80 16.15
N LEU A 249 10.52 -16.74 15.32
CA LEU A 249 11.68 -15.84 15.22
C LEU A 249 12.01 -15.19 16.56
N SER A 250 11.00 -14.70 17.28
CA SER A 250 11.16 -14.12 18.61
C SER A 250 11.76 -15.13 19.60
N LYS A 251 11.23 -16.36 19.64
CA LYS A 251 11.77 -17.44 20.49
C LYS A 251 13.23 -17.76 20.17
N ILE A 252 13.62 -17.79 18.89
CA ILE A 252 15.01 -18.01 18.48
C ILE A 252 15.91 -16.91 19.04
N ARG A 253 15.52 -15.64 18.91
CA ARG A 253 16.31 -14.50 19.40
C ARG A 253 16.42 -14.47 20.92
N ILE A 254 15.32 -14.72 21.64
CA ILE A 254 15.31 -14.79 23.10
C ILE A 254 16.28 -15.89 23.58
N ARG A 255 16.22 -17.09 22.98
CA ARG A 255 17.13 -18.20 23.33
C ARG A 255 18.58 -17.93 22.94
N ALA A 256 18.81 -17.14 21.91
CA ALA A 256 20.14 -16.74 21.47
C ALA A 256 20.71 -15.57 22.28
N ASP A 257 19.91 -14.87 23.10
CA ASP A 257 20.31 -13.65 23.80
C ASP A 257 20.88 -12.58 22.84
N GLY A 258 20.25 -12.46 21.65
CA GLY A 258 20.70 -11.56 20.59
C GLY A 258 22.02 -11.95 19.89
N ASP A 259 22.67 -13.05 20.27
CA ASP A 259 23.92 -13.51 19.65
C ASP A 259 23.69 -14.04 18.22
N ASN A 260 24.20 -13.29 17.24
CA ASN A 260 24.11 -13.63 15.82
C ASN A 260 24.64 -15.03 15.48
N LYS A 261 25.68 -15.52 16.18
CA LYS A 261 26.23 -16.87 15.93
C LYS A 261 25.25 -17.95 16.38
N LYS A 262 24.58 -17.76 17.51
CA LYS A 262 23.55 -18.70 18.01
C LYS A 262 22.30 -18.67 17.14
N ILE A 263 21.90 -17.49 16.65
CA ILE A 263 20.79 -17.34 15.70
C ILE A 263 21.12 -18.10 14.40
N ALA A 264 22.30 -17.87 13.82
CA ALA A 264 22.75 -18.58 12.62
C ALA A 264 22.77 -20.11 12.82
N LYS A 265 23.27 -20.58 13.99
CA LYS A 265 23.26 -22.01 14.34
C LYS A 265 21.83 -22.58 14.43
N ALA A 266 20.87 -21.83 14.98
CA ALA A 266 19.47 -22.27 15.05
C ALA A 266 18.85 -22.39 13.64
N PHE A 267 19.13 -21.44 12.75
CA PHE A 267 18.68 -21.51 11.37
C PHE A 267 19.32 -22.65 10.59
N ARG A 268 20.62 -22.90 10.78
CA ARG A 268 21.30 -24.07 10.20
C ARG A 268 20.63 -25.37 10.61
N HIS A 269 20.31 -25.53 11.90
CA HIS A 269 19.58 -26.69 12.38
C HIS A 269 18.16 -26.82 11.80
N ILE A 270 17.44 -25.71 11.60
CA ILE A 270 16.13 -25.73 10.93
C ILE A 270 16.28 -26.21 9.48
N LEU A 271 17.28 -25.70 8.77
CA LEU A 271 17.58 -26.10 7.39
C LEU A 271 17.97 -27.58 7.30
N ASP A 272 18.86 -28.05 8.18
CA ASP A 272 19.30 -29.45 8.19
C ASP A 272 18.12 -30.41 8.43
N ASN A 273 17.22 -30.09 9.38
CA ASN A 273 16.02 -30.89 9.62
C ASN A 273 15.06 -30.91 8.43
N ASP A 274 14.95 -29.77 7.74
CA ASP A 274 14.09 -29.61 6.59
C ASP A 274 14.63 -30.39 5.37
N GLN A 275 15.95 -30.36 5.15
CA GLN A 275 16.64 -31.22 4.16
C GLN A 275 16.50 -32.70 4.50
N ALA A 276 16.64 -33.10 5.76
CA ALA A 276 16.44 -34.49 6.18
C ALA A 276 15.02 -34.99 5.90
N LYS A 277 14.02 -34.11 5.97
CA LYS A 277 12.60 -34.45 5.75
C LYS A 277 12.18 -34.40 4.28
N HIS A 278 12.73 -33.48 3.50
CA HIS A 278 12.29 -33.20 2.13
C HIS A 278 13.35 -33.48 1.06
N GLY A 279 14.44 -34.14 1.43
CA GLY A 279 15.58 -34.43 0.56
C GLY A 279 16.60 -33.30 0.53
N SER A 280 17.87 -33.69 0.39
CA SER A 280 18.95 -32.77 0.03
C SER A 280 19.04 -32.72 -1.49
N ALA A 281 19.25 -31.53 -2.06
CA ALA A 281 19.73 -31.45 -3.43
C ALA A 281 21.19 -31.91 -3.49
N ASP A 282 21.61 -32.45 -4.64
CA ASP A 282 23.01 -32.73 -4.93
C ASP A 282 23.84 -31.43 -4.99
N TYR A 283 23.16 -30.30 -5.21
CA TYR A 283 23.74 -28.97 -5.25
C TYR A 283 23.47 -28.20 -3.96
N ARG A 284 24.54 -27.69 -3.34
CA ARG A 284 24.47 -26.75 -2.22
C ARG A 284 25.08 -25.43 -2.69
N PRO A 285 24.35 -24.30 -2.63
CA PRO A 285 24.91 -22.98 -2.88
C PRO A 285 26.11 -22.75 -1.97
N GLU A 286 27.17 -22.16 -2.52
CA GLU A 286 28.34 -21.75 -1.74
C GLU A 286 27.91 -20.73 -0.67
N GLU A 287 28.53 -20.81 0.51
CA GLU A 287 28.15 -20.03 1.69
C GLU A 287 28.52 -18.53 1.56
N GLU A 288 29.23 -18.12 0.49
CA GLU A 288 30.14 -16.97 0.58
C GLU A 288 29.88 -15.78 -0.37
N THR A 289 28.80 -15.76 -1.16
CA THR A 289 28.47 -14.55 -1.95
C THR A 289 27.10 -13.99 -1.59
N VAL A 290 27.10 -13.00 -0.69
CA VAL A 290 25.94 -12.11 -0.52
C VAL A 290 25.92 -11.18 -1.72
N ASP A 291 24.85 -11.26 -2.51
CA ASP A 291 24.64 -10.36 -3.63
C ASP A 291 24.59 -8.90 -3.14
N LEU A 292 25.14 -7.97 -3.95
CA LEU A 292 25.25 -6.55 -3.59
C LEU A 292 23.89 -5.95 -3.27
N PHE A 293 22.84 -6.37 -3.99
CA PHE A 293 21.49 -5.90 -3.73
C PHE A 293 20.96 -6.40 -2.38
N GLN A 294 21.19 -7.67 -2.03
CA GLN A 294 20.81 -8.19 -0.71
C GLN A 294 21.58 -7.51 0.42
N GLN A 295 22.87 -7.20 0.21
CA GLN A 295 23.65 -6.44 1.18
C GLN A 295 23.06 -5.05 1.43
N GLN A 296 22.66 -4.33 0.38
CA GLN A 296 21.99 -3.03 0.51
C GLN A 296 20.67 -3.12 1.30
N VAL A 297 19.91 -4.18 1.09
CA VAL A 297 18.66 -4.44 1.84
C VAL A 297 18.96 -4.69 3.32
N ASP A 298 19.97 -5.51 3.61
CA ASP A 298 20.37 -5.84 4.98
C ASP A 298 20.90 -4.60 5.72
N ASP A 299 21.71 -3.75 5.05
CA ASP A 299 22.22 -2.50 5.61
C ASP A 299 21.07 -1.53 5.97
N LEU A 300 20.04 -1.45 5.12
CA LEU A 300 18.87 -0.61 5.37
C LEU A 300 18.00 -1.12 6.52
N ILE A 301 17.87 -2.45 6.65
CA ILE A 301 17.18 -3.08 7.79
C ILE A 301 17.89 -2.72 9.10
N ASP A 302 19.22 -2.82 9.11
CA ASP A 302 20.02 -2.51 10.29
C ASP A 302 19.94 -1.01 10.64
N ALA A 303 19.96 -0.12 9.65
CA ALA A 303 19.75 1.33 9.85
C ALA A 303 18.37 1.65 10.46
N ASN A 304 17.29 1.10 9.88
CA ASN A 304 15.93 1.31 10.39
C ASN A 304 15.76 0.76 11.82
N ALA A 305 16.44 -0.34 12.16
CA ALA A 305 16.41 -0.92 13.49
C ALA A 305 17.13 -0.03 14.53
N ALA A 306 18.20 0.65 14.13
CA ALA A 306 18.91 1.61 14.97
C ALA A 306 18.05 2.86 15.25
N ASP A 307 17.41 3.41 14.21
CA ASP A 307 16.53 4.58 14.34
C ASP A 307 15.34 4.30 15.26
N ALA A 308 14.68 3.14 15.11
CA ALA A 308 13.57 2.75 15.97
C ALA A 308 13.97 2.61 17.45
N SER A 309 15.23 2.23 17.70
CA SER A 309 15.78 2.11 19.06
C SER A 309 16.12 3.48 19.65
N SER A 310 16.50 4.47 18.83
CA SER A 310 16.77 5.85 19.27
C SER A 310 15.51 6.62 19.68
N VAL A 311 14.36 6.32 19.05
CA VAL A 311 13.07 6.98 19.35
C VAL A 311 12.44 6.43 20.64
N ALA A 312 12.82 5.22 21.06
CA ALA A 312 12.26 4.55 22.23
C ALA A 312 13.02 4.84 23.54
N ALA A 313 14.19 5.49 23.46
CA ALA A 313 15.04 5.87 24.60
C ALA A 313 14.76 7.31 25.05
#